data_AF-A0A944WEX7-F1
#
_entry.id   AF-A0A944WEX7-F1
#
_cell.length_a   1.000
_cell.length_b   1.000
_cell.length_c   1.000
_cell.angle_alpha   90.00
_cell.angle_beta   90.00
_cell.angle_gamma   90.00
#
_symmetry.space_group_name_H-M   'P 1'
#
loop_
_entity.id
_entity.type
_entity.pdbx_description
1 polymer ?
#
loop_
_entity_poly.entity_id
_entity_poly.type
_entity_poly.pdbx_seq_one_letter_code
_entity_poly.pdbx_strand_id
1 'polypeptide(L)'
;MTAVKRLHEITPDGRLKRLVYIEGVMKKDLSSNTGFDGLRVAAFESRRNTELARLIEKRGGVAFVSHSMQEVVEEDTRPSIDLANHIMTGEMDALVLMTGVGVRYLMRSVERHVDMERFLNCLTDMTTIARGPKAIAALKEYGITPTLSVASPNTWRELLVTLDTHLPLNQINIAIQEYGKPNPSLVAGLEARGAKVHSVKV
;
A
#
# COMPACT_ATOMS: atom_id res chain seq x y z
N MET A 1 10.95 19.51 -14.69
CA MET A 1 11.77 18.96 -15.79
C MET A 1 11.42 17.48 -15.91
N THR A 2 10.46 17.15 -16.77
CA THR A 2 10.00 15.77 -16.98
C THR A 2 10.93 15.12 -17.99
N ALA A 3 11.64 14.07 -17.60
CA ALA A 3 12.55 13.37 -18.50
C ALA A 3 11.75 12.42 -19.40
N VAL A 4 11.54 12.81 -20.66
CA VAL A 4 11.05 11.89 -21.69
C VAL A 4 12.23 11.02 -22.12
N LYS A 5 12.31 9.80 -21.58
CA LYS A 5 13.34 8.84 -22.00
C LYS A 5 12.86 8.14 -23.27
N ARG A 6 13.51 8.41 -24.39
CA ARG A 6 13.25 7.71 -25.66
C ARG A 6 14.00 6.38 -25.63
N LEU A 7 13.29 5.28 -25.76
CA LEU A 7 13.88 3.96 -25.93
C LEU A 7 13.52 3.45 -27.33
N HIS A 8 14.55 2.96 -28.03
CA HIS A 8 14.40 2.29 -29.31
C HIS A 8 14.45 0.79 -29.04
N GLU A 9 13.39 0.08 -29.38
CA GLU A 9 13.38 -1.39 -29.38
C GLU A 9 13.13 -1.86 -30.82
N ILE A 10 13.93 -2.82 -31.27
CA ILE A 10 13.84 -3.46 -32.58
C ILE A 10 13.02 -4.72 -32.38
N THR A 11 11.89 -4.85 -33.08
CA THR A 11 11.10 -6.09 -33.06
C THR A 11 11.81 -7.20 -33.85
N PRO A 12 11.49 -8.50 -33.61
CA PRO A 12 12.16 -9.62 -34.29
C PRO A 12 12.07 -9.59 -35.83
N ASP A 13 11.13 -8.84 -36.39
CA ASP A 13 10.94 -8.58 -37.83
C ASP A 13 11.71 -7.34 -38.33
N GLY A 14 12.60 -6.76 -37.53
CA GLY A 14 13.48 -5.65 -37.92
C GLY A 14 12.82 -4.27 -37.98
N ARG A 15 11.57 -4.13 -37.52
CA ARG A 15 10.85 -2.84 -37.53
C ARG A 15 11.12 -2.02 -36.27
N LEU A 16 11.38 -0.73 -36.45
CA LEU A 16 11.52 0.23 -35.37
C LEU A 16 10.14 0.53 -34.75
N LYS A 17 9.89 0.05 -33.52
CA LYS A 17 8.76 0.55 -32.72
C LYS A 17 9.21 1.74 -31.89
N ARG A 18 8.52 2.88 -32.09
CA ARG A 18 8.71 4.08 -31.28
C ARG A 18 7.84 3.95 -30.02
N LEU A 19 8.42 3.55 -28.89
CA LEU A 19 7.73 3.53 -27.61
C LEU A 19 8.04 4.83 -26.84
N VAL A 20 7.00 5.52 -26.39
CA VAL A 20 7.14 6.70 -25.53
C VAL A 20 6.71 6.31 -24.12
N TYR A 21 7.67 6.26 -23.19
CA TYR A 21 7.43 6.04 -21.77
C TYR A 21 7.25 7.40 -21.09
N ILE A 22 6.14 7.61 -20.39
CA ILE A 22 5.89 8.83 -19.62
C ILE A 22 5.83 8.46 -18.14
N GLU A 23 6.89 8.80 -17.41
CA GLU A 23 6.97 8.68 -15.95
C GLU A 23 6.61 10.02 -15.30
N GLY A 24 5.59 10.04 -14.44
CA GLY A 24 5.46 11.01 -13.33
C GLY A 24 4.75 12.36 -13.54
N VAL A 25 3.79 12.59 -12.63
CA VAL A 25 3.33 13.85 -12.01
C VAL A 25 2.82 14.98 -12.91
N MET A 26 1.50 15.13 -12.92
CA MET A 26 0.75 16.29 -13.40
C MET A 26 1.20 17.58 -12.70
N LYS A 27 1.94 18.45 -13.40
CA LYS A 27 1.97 19.88 -13.09
C LYS A 27 2.15 20.73 -14.37
N LYS A 28 1.02 21.35 -14.74
CA LYS A 28 0.82 22.64 -15.43
C LYS A 28 1.56 22.87 -16.77
N ASP A 29 0.86 22.59 -17.86
CA ASP A 29 0.55 23.62 -18.87
C ASP A 29 -0.75 23.23 -19.62
N LEU A 30 -1.77 24.10 -19.59
CA LEU A 30 -3.12 23.85 -20.12
C LEU A 30 -3.35 24.52 -21.48
N SER A 31 -2.29 24.80 -22.24
CA SER A 31 -2.35 25.60 -23.48
C SER A 31 -1.71 24.95 -24.71
N SER A 32 -1.37 23.66 -24.68
CA SER A 32 -1.07 22.92 -25.92
C SER A 32 -2.01 21.72 -26.07
N ASN A 33 -2.85 21.78 -27.09
CA ASN A 33 -3.71 20.70 -27.56
C ASN A 33 -2.84 19.62 -28.26
N THR A 34 -1.88 19.05 -27.54
CA THR A 34 -1.04 17.96 -28.06
C THR A 34 -1.79 16.64 -27.88
N GLY A 35 -2.34 16.14 -28.98
CA GLY A 35 -2.86 14.79 -29.08
C GLY A 35 -1.73 13.76 -29.03
N PHE A 36 -2.11 12.48 -29.00
CA PHE A 36 -1.20 11.35 -29.13
C PHE A 36 -0.91 10.98 -30.59
N ASP A 37 -1.50 11.66 -31.57
CA ASP A 37 -1.19 11.57 -33.01
C ASP A 37 -1.08 10.13 -33.56
N GLY A 38 -2.00 9.25 -33.17
CA GLY A 38 -2.04 7.85 -33.59
C GLY A 38 -1.03 6.94 -32.88
N LEU A 39 -0.27 7.44 -31.91
CA LEU A 39 0.68 6.64 -31.14
C LEU A 39 -0.03 5.54 -30.34
N ARG A 40 0.64 4.39 -30.23
CA ARG A 40 0.24 3.30 -29.34
C ARG A 40 0.70 3.64 -27.93
N VAL A 41 -0.24 3.86 -27.03
CA VAL A 41 0.02 4.29 -25.65
C VAL A 41 -0.24 3.12 -24.72
N ALA A 42 0.81 2.62 -24.07
CA ALA A 42 0.67 1.62 -23.01
C ALA A 42 0.36 2.32 -21.68
N ALA A 43 -0.64 1.82 -20.95
CA ALA A 43 -0.98 2.32 -19.63
C ALA A 43 -1.20 1.16 -18.65
N PHE A 44 -0.82 1.39 -17.40
CA PHE A 44 -0.65 0.37 -16.35
C PHE A 44 -1.57 0.65 -15.17
N GLU A 45 -2.86 0.86 -15.44
CA GLU A 45 -3.87 1.28 -14.45
C GLU A 45 -4.89 0.17 -14.20
N SER A 46 -4.94 -0.32 -12.95
CA SER A 46 -5.78 -1.47 -12.58
C SER A 46 -7.22 -1.10 -12.20
N ARG A 47 -7.50 0.13 -11.74
CA ARG A 47 -8.82 0.50 -11.17
C ARG A 47 -9.70 1.28 -12.13
N ARG A 48 -9.09 2.05 -13.03
CA ARG A 48 -9.79 2.98 -13.94
C ARG A 48 -9.42 2.73 -15.40
N ASN A 49 -9.25 1.46 -15.76
CA ASN A 49 -8.73 1.05 -17.08
C ASN A 49 -9.53 1.66 -18.26
N THR A 50 -10.86 1.67 -18.15
CA THR A 50 -11.79 2.06 -19.21
C THR A 50 -11.80 3.56 -19.39
N GLU A 51 -11.70 4.31 -18.29
CA GLU A 51 -11.66 5.77 -18.32
C GLU A 51 -10.32 6.27 -18.86
N LEU A 52 -9.23 5.59 -18.53
CA LEU A 52 -7.90 5.91 -19.05
C LEU A 52 -7.78 5.56 -20.54
N ALA A 53 -8.31 4.42 -20.97
CA ALA A 53 -8.39 4.06 -22.39
C ALA A 53 -9.14 5.13 -23.20
N ARG A 54 -10.33 5.53 -22.72
CA ARG A 54 -11.14 6.59 -23.36
C ARG A 54 -10.41 7.92 -23.43
N LEU A 55 -9.63 8.28 -22.40
CA LEU A 55 -8.87 9.53 -22.40
C LEU A 55 -7.73 9.50 -23.42
N ILE A 56 -7.08 8.35 -23.60
CA ILE A 56 -6.06 8.12 -24.63
C ILE A 56 -6.68 8.23 -26.03
N GLU A 57 -7.79 7.53 -26.26
CA GLU A 57 -8.50 7.55 -27.54
C GLU A 57 -9.05 8.93 -27.89
N LYS A 58 -9.62 9.64 -26.91
CA LYS A 58 -10.11 11.02 -27.09
C LYS A 58 -9.00 11.99 -27.50
N ARG A 59 -7.76 11.70 -27.14
CA ARG A 59 -6.58 12.47 -27.57
C ARG A 59 -5.92 11.90 -28.83
N GLY A 60 -6.57 10.97 -29.54
CA GLY A 60 -6.08 10.42 -30.81
C GLY A 60 -5.02 9.33 -30.67
N GLY A 61 -4.90 8.68 -29.51
CA GLY A 61 -3.99 7.56 -29.30
C GLY A 61 -4.67 6.19 -29.44
N VAL A 62 -3.89 5.14 -29.66
CA VAL A 62 -4.35 3.75 -29.60
C VAL A 62 -4.00 3.17 -28.23
N ALA A 63 -5.01 2.91 -27.39
CA ALA A 63 -4.80 2.51 -26.01
C ALA A 63 -4.45 1.02 -25.86
N PHE A 64 -3.40 0.74 -25.06
CA PHE A 64 -3.05 -0.59 -24.57
C PHE A 64 -3.02 -0.54 -23.04
N VAL A 65 -4.19 -0.65 -22.43
CA VAL A 65 -4.31 -0.59 -20.96
C VAL A 65 -4.25 -2.00 -20.40
N SER A 66 -3.18 -2.30 -19.66
CA SER A 66 -3.01 -3.57 -18.94
C SER A 66 -3.12 -3.33 -17.45
N HIS A 67 -3.66 -4.31 -16.73
CA HIS A 67 -3.53 -4.37 -15.28
C HIS A 67 -2.03 -4.48 -14.95
N SER A 68 -1.55 -3.62 -14.06
CA SER A 68 -0.14 -3.61 -13.64
C SER A 68 0.11 -4.45 -12.39
N MET A 69 -0.95 -4.63 -11.61
CA MET A 69 -1.07 -5.61 -10.53
C MET A 69 -2.39 -6.34 -10.70
N GLN A 70 -2.32 -7.67 -10.62
CA GLN A 70 -3.46 -8.54 -10.36
C GLN A 70 -3.21 -9.12 -8.96
N GLU A 71 -4.05 -8.79 -7.98
CA GLU A 71 -4.09 -9.51 -6.71
C GLU A 71 -4.62 -10.91 -7.02
N VAL A 72 -3.72 -11.86 -7.27
CA VAL A 72 -4.08 -13.28 -7.34
C VAL A 72 -2.99 -14.06 -6.62
N VAL A 73 -3.15 -14.16 -5.31
CA VAL A 73 -2.81 -15.37 -4.58
C VAL A 73 -3.92 -15.50 -3.54
N GLU A 74 -4.55 -16.66 -3.47
CA GLU A 74 -5.36 -17.03 -2.30
C GLU A 74 -4.37 -17.13 -1.13
N GLU A 75 -4.11 -15.98 -0.51
CA GLU A 75 -3.09 -15.84 0.52
C GLU A 75 -3.55 -16.61 1.74
N ASP A 76 -2.61 -17.36 2.32
CA ASP A 76 -2.83 -18.09 3.56
C ASP A 76 -3.37 -17.12 4.63
N THR A 77 -4.62 -17.31 5.07
CA THR A 77 -5.25 -16.45 6.07
C THR A 77 -4.83 -16.80 7.48
N ARG A 78 -4.14 -17.94 7.69
CA ARG A 78 -3.71 -18.39 9.02
C ARG A 78 -2.88 -17.35 9.78
N PRO A 79 -1.88 -16.67 9.18
CA PRO A 79 -1.13 -15.62 9.86
C PRO A 79 -2.01 -14.45 10.35
N SER A 80 -3.05 -14.07 9.60
CA SER A 80 -4.03 -13.05 10.02
C SER A 80 -4.88 -13.52 11.20
N ILE A 81 -5.32 -14.78 11.17
CA ILE A 81 -6.10 -15.40 12.24
C ILE A 81 -5.27 -15.53 13.51
N ASP A 82 -4.03 -16.00 13.40
CA ASP A 82 -3.08 -16.12 14.52
C ASP A 82 -2.78 -14.73 15.13
N LEU A 83 -2.57 -13.71 14.29
CA LEU A 83 -2.42 -12.34 14.77
C LEU A 83 -3.65 -11.86 15.55
N ALA A 84 -4.86 -12.09 15.04
CA ALA A 84 -6.08 -11.68 15.73
C ALA A 84 -6.23 -12.38 17.08
N ASN A 85 -5.89 -13.67 17.16
CA ASN A 85 -5.88 -14.41 18.41
C ASN A 85 -4.85 -13.84 19.40
N HIS A 86 -3.61 -13.59 18.97
CA HIS A 86 -2.57 -12.97 19.82
C HIS A 86 -2.98 -11.57 20.31
N ILE A 87 -3.67 -10.78 19.48
CA ILE A 87 -4.23 -9.49 19.91
C ILE A 87 -5.32 -9.70 20.97
N MET A 88 -6.25 -10.63 20.74
CA MET A 88 -7.35 -10.92 21.66
C MET A 88 -6.93 -11.58 22.98
N THR A 89 -5.74 -12.18 23.04
CA THR A 89 -5.12 -12.74 24.25
C THR A 89 -4.19 -11.75 24.96
N GLY A 90 -3.94 -10.57 24.37
CA GLY A 90 -3.08 -9.54 24.95
C GLY A 90 -1.59 -9.81 24.78
N GLU A 91 -1.20 -10.65 23.82
CA GLU A 91 0.21 -10.96 23.54
C GLU A 91 0.91 -9.88 22.70
N MET A 92 0.14 -9.01 22.04
CA MET A 92 0.64 -7.88 21.25
C MET A 92 0.39 -6.56 21.97
N ASP A 93 1.44 -5.76 22.17
CA ASP A 93 1.35 -4.45 22.82
C ASP A 93 0.97 -3.33 21.83
N ALA A 94 1.36 -3.48 20.56
CA ALA A 94 1.11 -2.51 19.52
C ALA A 94 0.94 -3.13 18.12
N LEU A 95 0.14 -2.49 17.28
CA LEU A 95 -0.10 -2.90 15.89
C LEU A 95 0.17 -1.75 14.91
N VAL A 96 1.11 -1.98 13.98
CA VAL A 96 1.42 -1.07 12.88
C VAL A 96 0.65 -1.47 11.63
N LEU A 97 -0.11 -0.54 11.06
CA LEU A 97 -0.94 -0.73 9.86
C LEU A 97 -0.40 0.08 8.69
N MET A 98 0.13 -0.64 7.69
CA MET A 98 0.96 -0.04 6.64
C MET A 98 0.15 0.52 5.48
N THR A 99 -1.00 -0.10 5.14
CA THR A 99 -1.85 0.31 4.02
C THR A 99 -3.32 0.03 4.30
N GLY A 100 -4.22 0.78 3.65
CA GLY A 100 -5.65 0.51 3.78
C GLY A 100 -6.12 -0.79 3.11
N VAL A 101 -5.38 -1.33 2.13
CA VAL A 101 -5.74 -2.62 1.52
C VAL A 101 -5.47 -3.74 2.51
N GLY A 102 -4.29 -3.75 3.13
CA GLY A 102 -3.95 -4.73 4.15
C GLY A 102 -4.84 -4.68 5.40
N VAL A 103 -5.29 -3.49 5.83
CA VAL A 103 -6.31 -3.37 6.90
C VAL A 103 -7.59 -4.12 6.51
N ARG A 104 -8.14 -3.86 5.32
CA ARG A 104 -9.36 -4.53 4.85
C ARG A 104 -9.16 -6.03 4.65
N TYR A 105 -7.98 -6.44 4.19
CA TYR A 105 -7.65 -7.86 4.06
C TYR A 105 -7.60 -8.55 5.42
N LEU A 106 -6.93 -7.96 6.41
CA LEU A 106 -6.88 -8.46 7.78
C LEU A 106 -8.30 -8.67 8.32
N MET A 107 -9.15 -7.65 8.21
CA MET A 107 -10.55 -7.74 8.68
C MET A 107 -11.33 -8.86 8.00
N ARG A 108 -11.27 -8.96 6.66
CA ARG A 108 -11.94 -10.04 5.92
C ARG A 108 -11.39 -11.43 6.22
N SER A 109 -10.09 -11.53 6.50
CA SER A 109 -9.42 -12.80 6.79
C SER A 109 -9.84 -13.39 8.13
N VAL A 110 -10.23 -12.55 9.08
CA VAL A 110 -10.55 -12.97 10.45
C VAL A 110 -12.05 -13.01 10.71
N GLU A 111 -12.88 -12.34 9.88
CA GLU A 111 -14.33 -12.16 10.11
C GLU A 111 -15.12 -13.46 10.35
N ARG A 112 -14.67 -14.59 9.77
CA ARG A 112 -15.33 -15.90 9.89
C ARG A 112 -14.70 -16.81 10.95
N HIS A 113 -13.63 -16.36 11.59
CA HIS A 113 -12.77 -17.19 12.45
C HIS A 113 -12.67 -16.67 13.88
N VAL A 114 -12.92 -15.38 14.11
CA VAL A 114 -12.89 -14.77 15.44
C VAL A 114 -14.17 -14.01 15.74
N ASP A 115 -14.42 -13.74 17.02
CA ASP A 115 -15.45 -12.79 17.44
C ASP A 115 -15.03 -11.38 17.02
N MET A 116 -15.68 -10.85 15.99
CA MET A 116 -15.35 -9.54 15.43
C MET A 116 -15.62 -8.38 16.39
N GLU A 117 -16.64 -8.46 17.23
CA GLU A 117 -16.92 -7.39 18.20
C GLU A 117 -15.79 -7.34 19.24
N ARG A 118 -15.43 -8.51 19.78
CA ARG A 118 -14.29 -8.62 20.70
C ARG A 118 -12.99 -8.16 20.06
N PHE A 119 -12.72 -8.57 18.81
CA PHE A 119 -11.50 -8.17 18.10
C PHE A 119 -11.41 -6.65 17.90
N LEU A 120 -12.49 -6.00 17.46
CA LEU A 120 -12.53 -4.55 17.28
C LEU A 120 -12.39 -3.79 18.61
N ASN A 121 -12.96 -4.31 19.70
CA ASN A 121 -12.77 -3.75 21.04
C ASN A 121 -11.29 -3.83 21.45
N CYS A 122 -10.63 -4.98 21.27
CA CYS A 122 -9.19 -5.10 21.53
C CYS A 122 -8.35 -4.14 20.68
N LEU A 123 -8.68 -3.95 19.40
CA LEU A 123 -7.99 -2.98 18.54
C LEU A 123 -8.19 -1.53 18.99
N THR A 124 -9.33 -1.23 19.61
CA THR A 124 -9.64 0.10 20.15
C THR A 124 -8.86 0.38 21.44
N ASP A 125 -8.68 -0.64 22.27
CA ASP A 125 -7.99 -0.53 23.57
C ASP A 125 -6.46 -0.61 23.45
N MET A 126 -5.92 -1.24 22.39
CA MET A 126 -4.48 -1.37 22.18
C MET A 126 -3.87 -0.16 21.45
N THR A 127 -2.54 -0.05 21.48
CA THR A 127 -1.84 0.98 20.70
C THR A 127 -1.84 0.63 19.21
N THR A 128 -2.59 1.38 18.41
CA THR A 128 -2.64 1.22 16.94
C THR A 128 -1.94 2.37 16.24
N ILE A 129 -1.09 2.05 15.27
CA ILE A 129 -0.30 3.02 14.51
C ILE A 129 -0.65 2.92 13.04
N ALA A 130 -1.29 3.96 12.50
CA ALA A 130 -1.58 4.05 11.08
C ALA A 130 -0.46 4.82 10.36
N ARG A 131 0.20 4.14 9.42
CA ARG A 131 1.33 4.73 8.67
C ARG A 131 0.94 5.90 7.78
N GLY A 132 -0.34 6.06 7.42
CA GLY A 132 -0.79 7.23 6.66
C GLY A 132 -2.28 7.19 6.29
N PRO A 133 -2.75 8.17 5.49
CA PRO A 133 -4.18 8.44 5.29
C PRO A 133 -5.00 7.25 4.79
N LYS A 134 -4.40 6.35 4.00
CA LYS A 134 -5.08 5.15 3.48
C LYS A 134 -5.40 4.13 4.59
N ALA A 135 -4.48 3.93 5.53
CA ALA A 135 -4.68 3.04 6.66
C ALA A 135 -5.70 3.63 7.64
N ILE A 136 -5.61 4.95 7.90
CA ILE A 136 -6.58 5.69 8.72
C ILE A 136 -8.00 5.57 8.14
N ALA A 137 -8.16 5.81 6.84
CA ALA A 137 -9.46 5.71 6.19
C ALA A 137 -10.05 4.30 6.30
N ALA A 138 -9.23 3.26 6.12
CA ALA A 138 -9.68 1.87 6.25
C ALA A 138 -10.06 1.52 7.69
N LEU A 139 -9.31 1.96 8.71
CA LEU A 139 -9.68 1.75 10.12
C LEU A 139 -11.02 2.40 10.47
N LYS A 140 -11.28 3.59 9.93
CA LYS A 140 -12.53 4.33 10.14
C LYS A 140 -13.76 3.58 9.60
N GLU A 141 -13.61 2.76 8.55
CA GLU A 141 -14.68 1.89 8.04
C GLU A 141 -15.17 0.89 9.12
N TYR A 142 -14.32 0.58 10.10
CA TYR A 142 -14.61 -0.33 11.22
C TYR A 142 -14.76 0.40 12.56
N GLY A 143 -14.94 1.73 12.54
CA GLY A 143 -15.11 2.53 13.76
C GLY A 143 -13.84 2.75 14.58
N ILE A 144 -12.67 2.32 14.10
CA ILE A 144 -11.41 2.45 14.84
C ILE A 144 -10.74 3.77 14.49
N THR A 145 -10.35 4.53 15.52
CA THR A 145 -9.44 5.67 15.40
C THR A 145 -8.06 5.24 15.85
N PRO A 146 -7.02 5.33 15.01
CA PRO A 146 -5.69 4.90 15.41
C PRO A 146 -5.14 5.78 16.53
N THR A 147 -4.48 5.17 17.50
CA THR A 147 -3.81 5.88 18.61
C THR A 147 -2.78 6.88 18.07
N LEU A 148 -1.99 6.44 17.09
CA LEU A 148 -0.95 7.25 16.46
C LEU A 148 -1.11 7.27 14.95
N SER A 149 -0.85 8.43 14.35
CA SER A 149 -0.74 8.57 12.90
C SER A 149 0.62 9.13 12.54
N VAL A 150 1.24 8.55 11.51
CA VAL A 150 2.56 8.98 11.06
C VAL A 150 2.43 10.24 10.21
N ALA A 151 3.28 11.23 10.47
CA ALA A 151 3.29 12.47 9.71
C ALA A 151 3.76 12.26 8.27
N SER A 152 3.35 13.15 7.37
CA SER A 152 3.90 13.23 6.02
C SER A 152 5.44 13.40 6.07
N PRO A 153 6.23 12.66 5.27
CA PRO A 153 5.88 11.90 4.07
C PRO A 153 5.34 10.47 4.25
N ASN A 154 4.97 10.03 5.45
CA ASN A 154 4.40 8.70 5.71
C ASN A 154 5.36 7.57 5.28
N THR A 155 6.66 7.66 5.62
CA THR A 155 7.61 6.57 5.37
C THR A 155 7.90 5.80 6.66
N TRP A 156 8.64 4.71 6.53
CA TRP A 156 9.06 3.91 7.68
C TRP A 156 9.99 4.69 8.62
N ARG A 157 10.70 5.73 8.13
CA ARG A 157 11.55 6.56 8.99
C ARG A 157 10.72 7.43 9.91
N GLU A 158 9.70 8.09 9.38
CA GLU A 158 8.78 8.90 10.17
C GLU A 158 7.98 8.03 11.13
N LEU A 159 7.65 6.80 10.73
CA LEU A 159 7.03 5.83 11.65
C LEU A 159 7.94 5.56 12.87
N LEU A 160 9.23 5.29 12.65
CA LEU A 160 10.18 5.09 13.76
C LEU A 160 10.30 6.33 14.63
N VAL A 161 10.36 7.54 14.05
CA VAL A 161 10.41 8.80 14.81
C VAL A 161 9.14 9.01 15.64
N THR A 162 7.96 8.71 15.08
CA THR A 162 6.69 8.77 15.81
C THR A 162 6.70 7.80 16.98
N LEU A 163 7.18 6.57 16.79
CA LEU A 163 7.29 5.58 17.86
C LEU A 163 8.28 6.02 18.94
N ASP A 164 9.45 6.54 18.56
CA ASP A 164 10.46 7.06 19.51
C ASP A 164 9.90 8.14 20.45
N THR A 165 8.93 8.92 19.95
CA THR A 165 8.33 10.02 20.70
C THR A 165 7.20 9.57 21.63
N HIS A 166 6.46 8.52 21.25
CA HIS A 166 5.17 8.21 21.86
C HIS A 166 5.10 6.82 22.52
N LEU A 167 6.00 5.90 22.19
CA LEU A 167 5.94 4.52 22.65
C LEU A 167 7.35 3.99 22.96
N PRO A 168 7.69 3.74 24.24
CA PRO A 168 8.92 3.03 24.59
C PRO A 168 8.89 1.61 24.01
N LEU A 169 9.86 1.31 23.12
CA LEU A 169 9.87 0.05 22.36
C LEU A 169 10.62 -1.10 23.04
N ASN A 170 11.24 -0.87 24.20
CA ASN A 170 12.04 -1.89 24.86
C ASN A 170 11.17 -3.04 25.41
N GLN A 171 11.44 -4.26 24.95
CA GLN A 171 10.78 -5.51 25.36
C GLN A 171 9.28 -5.65 25.04
N ILE A 172 8.71 -4.75 24.21
CA ILE A 172 7.32 -4.88 23.77
C ILE A 172 7.20 -5.79 22.54
N ASN A 173 6.08 -6.49 22.40
CA ASN A 173 5.70 -7.23 21.20
C ASN A 173 4.93 -6.31 20.25
N ILE A 174 5.49 -6.03 19.08
CA ILE A 174 4.89 -5.17 18.07
C ILE A 174 4.57 -5.97 16.81
N ALA A 175 3.31 -5.95 16.39
CA ALA A 175 2.89 -6.55 15.14
C ALA A 175 2.97 -5.53 14.00
N ILE A 176 3.38 -5.98 12.81
CA ILE A 176 3.37 -5.19 11.58
C ILE A 176 2.49 -5.89 10.56
N GLN A 177 1.37 -5.26 10.22
CA GLN A 177 0.58 -5.63 9.06
C GLN A 177 1.35 -5.16 7.81
N GLU A 178 1.93 -6.11 7.09
CA GLU A 178 2.62 -5.88 5.81
C GLU A 178 1.69 -6.28 4.66
N TYR A 179 1.66 -5.47 3.60
CA TYR A 179 0.94 -5.81 2.37
C TYR A 179 1.94 -5.74 1.21
N GLY A 180 2.22 -6.89 0.59
CA GLY A 180 3.22 -7.03 -0.47
C GLY A 180 4.64 -7.33 0.04
N LYS A 181 5.63 -6.51 -0.37
CA LYS A 181 7.05 -6.75 -0.04
C LYS A 181 7.36 -6.36 1.41
N PRO A 182 8.07 -7.22 2.18
CA PRO A 182 8.54 -6.87 3.52
C PRO A 182 9.38 -5.60 3.53
N ASN A 183 9.42 -4.93 4.68
CA ASN A 183 10.33 -3.82 4.92
C ASN A 183 11.39 -4.17 5.98
N PRO A 184 12.52 -4.80 5.58
CA PRO A 184 13.58 -5.18 6.51
C PRO A 184 14.16 -4.01 7.30
N SER A 185 14.20 -2.80 6.71
CA SER A 185 14.70 -1.61 7.41
C SER A 185 13.79 -1.15 8.54
N LEU A 186 12.48 -1.31 8.38
CA LEU A 186 11.52 -1.04 9.47
C LEU A 186 11.69 -2.07 10.59
N VAL A 187 11.74 -3.36 10.25
CA VAL A 187 11.90 -4.44 11.23
C VAL A 187 13.20 -4.25 12.02
N ALA A 188 14.34 -4.12 11.33
CA ALA A 188 15.63 -3.90 11.97
C ALA A 188 15.66 -2.61 12.82
N GLY A 189 14.95 -1.57 12.38
CA GLY A 189 14.83 -0.32 13.14
C GLY A 189 14.07 -0.49 14.45
N LEU A 190 13.01 -1.31 14.47
CA LEU A 190 12.24 -1.62 15.68
C LEU A 190 13.02 -2.56 16.62
N GLU A 191 13.65 -3.59 16.07
CA GLU A 191 14.48 -4.54 16.85
C GLU A 191 15.68 -3.83 17.49
N ALA A 192 16.32 -2.89 16.79
CA ALA A 192 17.40 -2.08 17.35
C ALA A 192 16.96 -1.20 18.53
N ARG A 193 15.65 -0.98 18.70
CA ARG A 193 15.04 -0.27 19.85
C ARG A 193 14.53 -1.23 20.94
N GLY A 194 14.78 -2.53 20.79
CA GLY A 194 14.44 -3.57 21.76
C GLY A 194 13.06 -4.19 21.60
N ALA A 195 12.33 -3.89 20.52
CA ALA A 195 11.02 -4.49 20.26
C ALA A 195 11.16 -5.92 19.72
N LYS A 196 10.20 -6.78 20.07
CA LYS A 196 9.99 -8.09 19.44
C LYS A 196 8.99 -7.92 18.29
N VAL A 197 9.47 -8.09 17.06
CA VAL A 197 8.67 -7.75 15.86
C VAL A 197 7.97 -8.99 15.30
N HIS A 198 6.66 -8.89 15.10
CA HIS A 198 5.82 -9.91 14.47
C HIS A 198 5.28 -9.39 13.13
N SER A 199 5.97 -9.70 12.04
CA SER A 199 5.52 -9.31 10.70
C SER A 199 4.48 -10.28 10.16
N VAL A 200 3.32 -9.76 9.79
CA VAL A 200 2.19 -10.54 9.25
C VAL A 200 1.89 -10.05 7.86
N LYS A 201 2.03 -10.94 6.89
CA LYS A 201 1.68 -10.68 5.50
C LYS A 201 0.19 -10.91 5.31
N VAL A 202 -0.44 -9.92 4.69
CA VAL A 202 -1.86 -9.84 4.34
C VAL A 202 -2.02 -9.20 2.95
#